data_AF-A0A0R3TNB8-F1
#
_entry.id   AF-A0A0R3TNB8-F1
#
_cell.length_a   1.000
_cell.length_b   1.000
_cell.length_c   1.000
_cell.angle_alpha   90.00
_cell.angle_beta   90.00
_cell.angle_gamma   90.00
#
_symmetry.space_group_name_H-M   'P 1'
#
loop_
_entity.id
_entity.type
_entity.pdbx_description
1 polymer ?
#
loop_
_entity_poly.entity_id
_entity_poly.type
_entity_poly.pdbx_seq_one_letter_code
_entity_poly.pdbx_strand_id
1 'polypeptide(L)'
;MSLMWVLVASGLYAEIAIITILLLPFISSRVWNRLFKSNFVAWFSSYASFYFRACVVALGLTVFEAWRQVRDKSEMYHEYKSDPSNFKAGTEALYLMKLFRAQRNLYISGFALFLWFVFNRLVRLIADHARVTAAGEASLAQAKSASEAARRLMNDAAKKHGDSGDASKQDNTALLTERDALKAKLEAESIARKSAENKLDAIKKQAEQTAKEYDRVSAECQKLQRELTALTGDGGDKKKD
;
A
#
# COMPACT_ATOMS: atom_id res chain seq x y z
N MET A 1 -31.91 22.43 -15.69
CA MET A 1 -31.15 21.91 -14.53
C MET A 1 -30.61 23.12 -13.79
N SER A 2 -30.54 23.13 -12.44
CA SER A 2 -29.90 24.27 -11.77
C SER A 2 -28.42 24.32 -12.16
N LEU A 3 -27.84 25.53 -12.20
CA LEU A 3 -26.45 25.76 -12.59
C LEU A 3 -25.47 24.93 -11.74
N MET A 4 -25.78 24.74 -10.45
CA MET A 4 -25.02 23.89 -9.53
C MET A 4 -24.84 22.46 -10.06
N TRP A 5 -25.90 21.79 -10.52
CA TRP A 5 -25.79 20.40 -11.00
C TRP A 5 -25.08 20.29 -12.34
N VAL A 6 -25.14 21.33 -13.17
CA VAL A 6 -24.36 21.40 -14.41
C VAL A 6 -22.87 21.54 -14.09
N LEU A 7 -22.52 22.35 -13.09
CA LEU A 7 -21.14 22.50 -12.62
C LEU A 7 -20.60 21.16 -12.08
N VAL A 8 -21.34 20.47 -11.22
CA VAL A 8 -20.94 19.14 -10.71
C VAL A 8 -20.77 18.14 -11.84
N ALA A 9 -21.70 18.10 -12.81
CA ALA A 9 -21.58 17.23 -13.97
C ALA A 9 -20.37 17.58 -14.86
N SER A 10 -20.07 18.88 -15.03
CA SER A 10 -18.89 19.32 -15.78
C SER A 10 -17.58 18.90 -15.08
N GLY A 11 -17.54 18.99 -13.74
CA GLY A 11 -16.42 18.50 -12.94
C GLY A 11 -16.22 17.00 -13.11
N LEU A 12 -17.31 16.22 -13.03
CA LEU A 12 -17.29 14.78 -13.27
C LEU A 12 -16.72 14.43 -14.66
N TYR A 13 -17.17 15.12 -15.72
CA TYR A 13 -16.67 14.85 -17.07
C TYR A 13 -15.19 15.23 -17.24
N ALA A 14 -14.76 16.32 -16.60
CA ALA A 14 -13.35 16.70 -16.57
C ALA A 14 -12.50 15.64 -15.85
N GLU A 15 -12.96 15.14 -14.70
CA GLU A 15 -12.28 14.07 -13.96
C GLU A 15 -12.16 12.79 -14.79
N ILE A 16 -13.25 12.37 -15.45
CA ILE A 16 -13.23 11.19 -16.33
C ILE A 16 -12.22 11.37 -17.46
N ALA A 17 -12.23 12.52 -18.14
CA ALA A 17 -11.29 12.80 -19.22
C ALA A 17 -9.83 12.78 -18.73
N ILE A 18 -9.55 13.44 -17.60
CA ILE A 18 -8.21 13.50 -17.02
C ILE A 18 -7.76 12.10 -16.58
N ILE A 19 -8.57 11.35 -15.86
CA ILE A 19 -8.24 9.98 -15.40
C ILE A 19 -8.00 9.07 -16.61
N THR A 20 -8.81 9.18 -17.67
CA THR A 20 -8.60 8.41 -18.90
C THR A 20 -7.24 8.73 -19.52
N ILE A 21 -6.86 10.00 -19.59
CA ILE A 21 -5.53 10.45 -20.07
C ILE A 21 -4.41 9.91 -19.16
N LEU A 22 -4.61 9.90 -17.84
CA LEU A 22 -3.63 9.37 -16.88
C LEU A 22 -3.45 7.85 -16.98
N LEU A 23 -4.52 7.11 -17.31
CA LEU A 23 -4.51 5.66 -17.46
C LEU A 23 -4.01 5.18 -18.83
N LEU A 24 -3.93 6.07 -19.82
CA LEU A 24 -3.50 5.72 -21.17
C LEU A 24 -2.03 5.23 -21.15
N PRO A 25 -1.75 4.01 -21.62
CA PRO A 25 -0.39 3.43 -21.59
C PRO A 25 0.59 4.11 -22.55
N PHE A 26 0.12 5.04 -23.39
CA PHE A 26 0.94 5.76 -24.36
C PHE A 26 1.93 6.75 -23.71
N ILE A 27 1.68 7.20 -22.48
CA ILE A 27 2.53 8.21 -21.83
C ILE A 27 3.60 7.50 -20.98
N SER A 28 4.84 7.47 -21.47
CA SER A 28 5.95 6.85 -20.75
C SER A 28 6.25 7.51 -19.40
N SER A 29 6.75 6.74 -18.43
CA SER A 29 7.16 7.19 -17.09
C SER A 29 8.14 8.38 -17.12
N ARG A 30 8.92 8.52 -18.20
CA ARG A 30 9.88 9.61 -18.38
C ARG A 30 9.20 10.95 -18.69
N VAL A 31 8.08 10.94 -19.42
CA VAL A 31 7.26 12.14 -19.70
C VAL A 31 6.57 12.59 -18.43
N TRP A 32 5.97 11.67 -17.68
CA TRP A 32 5.38 11.96 -16.38
C TRP A 32 6.41 12.54 -15.42
N ASN A 33 7.59 11.95 -15.29
CA ASN A 33 8.67 12.47 -14.43
C ASN A 33 9.06 13.92 -14.80
N ARG A 34 9.10 14.25 -16.11
CA ARG A 34 9.37 15.63 -16.57
C ARG A 34 8.23 16.59 -16.21
N LEU A 35 6.98 16.17 -16.36
CA LEU A 35 5.81 16.95 -15.97
C LEU A 35 5.76 17.18 -14.46
N PHE A 36 5.97 16.14 -13.65
CA PHE A 36 5.95 16.21 -12.19
C PHE A 36 7.10 17.04 -11.61
N LYS A 37 8.25 17.12 -12.29
CA LYS A 37 9.37 18.00 -11.90
C LYS A 37 9.21 19.45 -12.34
N SER A 38 8.17 19.79 -13.11
CA SER A 38 7.91 21.18 -13.49
C SER A 38 7.56 22.05 -12.28
N ASN A 39 8.03 23.30 -12.27
CA ASN A 39 7.72 24.28 -11.22
C ASN A 39 6.21 24.44 -10.99
N PHE A 40 5.40 24.26 -12.04
CA PHE A 40 3.93 24.30 -11.95
C PHE A 40 3.37 23.18 -11.05
N VAL A 41 3.89 21.96 -11.19
CA VAL A 41 3.44 20.81 -10.41
C VAL A 41 4.02 20.85 -8.99
N ALA A 42 5.23 21.37 -8.80
CA ALA A 42 5.78 21.59 -7.47
C ALA A 42 4.97 22.61 -6.65
N TRP A 43 4.57 23.73 -7.28
CA TRP A 43 3.68 24.71 -6.66
C TRP A 43 2.30 24.11 -6.36
N PHE A 44 1.73 23.37 -7.32
CA PHE A 44 0.45 22.70 -7.13
C PHE A 44 0.50 21.64 -6.02
N SER A 45 1.58 20.86 -5.93
CA SER A 45 1.81 19.82 -4.92
C SER A 45 1.83 20.39 -3.49
N SER A 46 2.44 21.56 -3.29
CA SER A 46 2.51 22.23 -1.99
C SER A 46 1.11 22.52 -1.42
N TYR A 47 0.19 22.98 -2.27
CA TYR A 47 -1.20 23.27 -1.89
C TYR A 47 -2.18 22.12 -2.18
N ALA A 48 -1.75 21.05 -2.84
CA ALA A 48 -2.62 19.96 -3.29
C ALA A 48 -3.38 19.30 -2.14
N SER A 49 -2.74 19.17 -0.97
CA SER A 49 -3.40 18.60 0.22
C SER A 49 -4.52 19.48 0.76
N PHE A 50 -4.39 20.81 0.64
CA PHE A 50 -5.43 21.76 1.05
C PHE A 50 -6.58 21.75 0.04
N TYR A 51 -6.28 21.91 -1.26
CA TYR A 51 -7.27 21.86 -2.33
C TYR A 51 -8.03 20.53 -2.36
N PHE A 52 -7.34 19.41 -2.16
CA PHE A 52 -7.97 18.09 -2.10
C PHE A 52 -9.03 18.02 -1.00
N ARG A 53 -8.69 18.45 0.23
CA ARG A 53 -9.64 18.46 1.35
C ARG A 53 -10.80 19.41 1.11
N ALA A 54 -10.53 20.61 0.57
CA ALA A 54 -11.56 21.59 0.25
C ALA A 54 -12.56 21.04 -0.79
N CYS A 55 -12.06 20.41 -1.87
CA CYS A 55 -12.90 19.77 -2.88
C CYS A 55 -13.68 18.59 -2.33
N VAL A 56 -13.09 17.76 -1.45
CA VAL A 56 -13.81 16.65 -0.79
C VAL A 56 -14.96 17.17 0.05
N VAL A 57 -14.75 18.24 0.83
CA VAL A 57 -15.83 18.86 1.61
C VAL A 57 -16.90 19.43 0.69
N ALA A 58 -16.52 20.18 -0.36
CA ALA A 58 -17.47 20.74 -1.31
C ALA A 58 -18.31 19.66 -2.02
N LEU A 59 -17.67 18.63 -2.58
CA LEU A 59 -18.36 17.51 -3.21
C LEU A 59 -19.19 16.72 -2.19
N GLY A 60 -18.69 16.51 -0.98
CA GLY A 60 -19.44 15.88 0.11
C GLY A 60 -20.74 16.63 0.45
N LEU A 61 -20.70 17.96 0.51
CA LEU A 61 -21.89 18.80 0.68
C LEU A 61 -22.87 18.63 -0.49
N THR A 62 -22.39 18.56 -1.74
CA THR A 62 -23.28 18.33 -2.90
C THR A 62 -23.93 16.95 -2.88
N VAL A 63 -23.22 15.92 -2.42
CA VAL A 63 -23.77 14.56 -2.24
C VAL A 63 -24.82 14.56 -1.13
N PHE A 64 -24.53 15.22 -0.01
CA PHE A 64 -25.49 15.36 1.09
C PHE A 64 -26.75 16.10 0.65
N GLU A 65 -26.61 17.21 -0.09
CA GLU A 65 -27.75 17.92 -0.67
C GLU A 65 -28.53 17.07 -1.68
N ALA A 66 -27.85 16.29 -2.52
CA ALA A 66 -28.50 15.39 -3.46
C ALA A 66 -29.29 14.30 -2.72
N TRP A 67 -28.69 13.73 -1.67
CA TRP A 67 -29.32 12.70 -0.84
C TRP A 67 -30.55 13.24 -0.13
N ARG A 68 -30.44 14.43 0.49
CA ARG A 68 -31.58 15.14 1.09
C ARG A 68 -32.67 15.37 0.05
N GLN A 69 -32.33 15.87 -1.14
CA GLN A 69 -33.32 16.09 -2.20
C GLN A 69 -34.01 14.82 -2.69
N VAL A 70 -33.32 13.67 -2.70
CA VAL A 70 -33.95 12.38 -3.04
C VAL A 70 -34.92 11.96 -1.93
N ARG A 71 -34.50 12.07 -0.66
CA ARG A 71 -35.34 11.74 0.48
C ARG A 71 -36.59 12.61 0.53
N ASP A 72 -36.42 13.93 0.51
CA ASP A 72 -37.51 14.91 0.56
C ASP A 72 -38.52 14.67 -0.57
N LYS A 73 -38.04 14.45 -1.81
CA LYS A 73 -38.94 14.21 -2.96
C LYS A 73 -39.58 12.83 -2.95
N SER A 74 -38.92 11.84 -2.37
CA SER A 74 -39.48 10.49 -2.21
C SER A 74 -40.61 10.49 -1.19
N GLU A 75 -40.42 11.18 -0.06
CA GLU A 75 -41.42 11.33 0.98
C GLU A 75 -42.67 12.05 0.47
N MET A 76 -42.48 13.21 -0.20
CA MET A 76 -43.57 13.96 -0.85
C MET A 76 -44.32 13.11 -1.90
N TYR A 77 -43.61 12.23 -2.62
CA TYR A 77 -44.25 11.34 -3.59
C TYR A 77 -45.09 10.24 -2.90
N HIS A 78 -44.61 9.67 -1.80
CA HIS A 78 -45.35 8.66 -1.04
C HIS A 78 -46.59 9.23 -0.36
N GLU A 79 -46.49 10.41 0.25
CA GLU A 79 -47.61 11.12 0.87
C GLU A 79 -48.69 11.47 -0.16
N TYR A 80 -48.29 11.95 -1.34
CA TYR A 80 -49.22 12.25 -2.43
C TYR A 80 -49.92 10.99 -2.97
N LYS A 81 -49.20 9.86 -3.03
CA LYS A 81 -49.76 8.57 -3.47
C LYS A 81 -50.78 8.01 -2.48
N SER A 82 -50.66 8.33 -1.19
CA SER A 82 -51.61 7.88 -0.16
C SER A 82 -52.93 8.64 -0.13
N ASP A 83 -53.04 9.79 -0.82
CA ASP A 83 -54.24 10.63 -0.82
C ASP A 83 -55.02 10.48 -2.15
N PRO A 84 -56.14 9.72 -2.19
CA PRO A 84 -56.87 9.41 -3.43
C PRO A 84 -57.52 10.63 -4.09
N SER A 85 -57.71 11.72 -3.34
CA SER A 85 -58.41 12.94 -3.77
C SER A 85 -57.61 13.79 -4.77
N ASN A 86 -56.27 13.67 -4.76
CA ASN A 86 -55.37 14.45 -5.62
C ASN A 86 -54.76 13.62 -6.76
N PHE A 87 -55.07 12.33 -6.88
CA PHE A 87 -54.44 11.42 -7.82
C PHE A 87 -54.91 11.64 -9.28
N LYS A 88 -54.33 12.65 -9.96
CA LYS A 88 -54.40 12.79 -11.42
C LYS A 88 -53.13 12.21 -12.04
N ALA A 89 -53.28 11.43 -13.11
CA ALA A 89 -52.15 10.80 -13.82
C ALA A 89 -51.09 11.84 -14.30
N GLY A 90 -51.52 13.05 -14.66
CA GLY A 90 -50.60 14.13 -15.09
C GLY A 90 -49.71 14.69 -13.96
N THR A 91 -50.21 14.75 -12.73
CA THR A 91 -49.46 15.23 -11.55
C THR A 91 -48.49 14.18 -11.02
N GLU A 92 -48.87 12.90 -11.08
CA GLU A 92 -47.99 11.77 -10.75
C GLU A 92 -46.72 11.79 -11.60
N ALA A 93 -46.87 11.87 -12.93
CA ALA A 93 -45.75 11.92 -13.86
C ALA A 93 -44.76 13.06 -13.56
N LEU A 94 -45.24 14.23 -13.10
CA LEU A 94 -44.39 15.36 -12.72
C LEU A 94 -43.57 15.07 -11.45
N TYR A 95 -44.14 14.39 -10.45
CA TYR A 95 -43.42 14.00 -9.24
C TYR A 95 -42.38 12.93 -9.52
N LEU A 96 -42.72 11.88 -10.29
CA LEU A 96 -41.75 10.88 -10.71
C LEU A 96 -40.59 11.53 -11.48
N MET A 97 -40.87 12.46 -12.40
CA MET A 97 -39.83 13.16 -13.13
C MET A 97 -38.89 13.95 -12.20
N LYS A 98 -39.42 14.61 -11.16
CA LYS A 98 -38.63 15.32 -10.15
C LYS A 98 -37.78 14.37 -9.30
N LEU A 99 -38.32 13.19 -8.96
CA LEU A 99 -37.64 12.14 -8.22
C LEU A 99 -36.49 11.54 -9.04
N PHE A 100 -36.74 11.12 -10.29
CA PHE A 100 -35.71 10.62 -11.20
C PHE A 100 -34.60 11.65 -11.44
N ARG A 101 -34.96 12.94 -11.55
CA ARG A 101 -33.99 14.03 -11.64
C ARG A 101 -33.09 14.09 -10.40
N ALA A 102 -33.65 13.93 -9.20
CA ALA A 102 -32.89 13.94 -7.95
C ALA A 102 -31.99 12.71 -7.82
N GLN A 103 -32.50 11.52 -8.15
CA GLN A 103 -31.74 10.27 -8.14
C GLN A 103 -30.52 10.35 -9.07
N ARG A 104 -30.71 10.85 -10.30
CA ARG A 104 -29.60 11.04 -11.24
C ARG A 104 -28.55 12.01 -10.70
N ASN A 105 -28.96 13.11 -10.07
CA ASN A 105 -28.02 14.08 -9.49
C ASN A 105 -27.25 13.50 -8.29
N LEU A 106 -27.87 12.62 -7.51
CA LEU A 106 -27.19 11.85 -6.47
C LEU A 106 -26.11 10.93 -7.05
N TYR A 107 -26.42 10.22 -8.15
CA TYR A 107 -25.41 9.40 -8.83
C TYR A 107 -24.25 10.25 -9.36
N ILE A 108 -24.54 11.35 -10.06
CA ILE A 108 -23.51 12.25 -10.61
C ILE A 108 -22.59 12.78 -9.51
N SER A 109 -23.15 13.31 -8.42
CA SER A 109 -22.36 13.85 -7.30
C SER A 109 -21.58 12.77 -6.55
N GLY A 110 -22.18 11.60 -6.34
CA GLY A 110 -21.52 10.46 -5.71
C GLY A 110 -20.34 9.93 -6.53
N PHE A 111 -20.53 9.80 -7.86
CA PHE A 111 -19.45 9.39 -8.76
C PHE A 111 -18.35 10.44 -8.86
N ALA A 112 -18.67 11.74 -8.84
CA ALA A 112 -17.66 12.80 -8.82
C ALA A 112 -16.81 12.72 -7.55
N LEU A 113 -17.43 12.57 -6.39
CA LEU A 113 -16.70 12.39 -5.13
C LEU A 113 -15.80 11.14 -5.17
N PHE A 114 -16.31 10.01 -5.67
CA PHE A 114 -15.53 8.79 -5.81
C PHE A 114 -14.35 8.95 -6.76
N LEU A 115 -14.57 9.51 -7.95
CA LEU A 115 -13.51 9.73 -8.93
C LEU A 115 -12.47 10.73 -8.45
N TRP A 116 -12.85 11.71 -7.64
CA TRP A 116 -11.89 12.61 -7.00
C TRP A 116 -10.91 11.87 -6.06
N PHE A 117 -11.37 10.86 -5.32
CA PHE A 117 -10.49 9.99 -4.54
C PHE A 117 -9.56 9.16 -5.43
N VAL A 118 -10.11 8.57 -6.50
CA VAL A 118 -9.33 7.80 -7.48
C VAL A 118 -8.27 8.68 -8.14
N PHE A 119 -8.62 9.89 -8.55
CA PHE A 119 -7.72 10.87 -9.14
C PHE A 119 -6.54 11.18 -8.21
N ASN A 120 -6.80 11.55 -6.96
CA ASN A 120 -5.74 11.86 -6.00
C ASN A 120 -4.84 10.63 -5.73
N ARG A 121 -5.41 9.42 -5.66
CA ARG A 121 -4.63 8.19 -5.51
C ARG A 121 -3.75 7.94 -6.74
N LEU A 122 -4.29 8.09 -7.95
CA LEU A 122 -3.56 7.89 -9.20
C LEU A 122 -2.41 8.89 -9.36
N VAL A 123 -2.65 10.18 -9.13
CA VAL A 123 -1.62 11.22 -9.23
C VAL A 123 -0.44 10.91 -8.30
N ARG A 124 -0.71 10.54 -7.03
CA ARG A 124 0.34 10.16 -6.07
C ARG A 124 1.09 8.92 -6.51
N LEU A 125 0.37 7.90 -6.99
CA LEU A 125 0.97 6.65 -7.43
C LEU A 125 1.89 6.86 -8.63
N ILE A 126 1.48 7.68 -9.61
CA ILE A 126 2.31 8.01 -10.77
C ILE A 126 3.53 8.84 -10.36
N ALA A 127 3.37 9.80 -9.44
CA ALA A 127 4.49 10.58 -8.93
C ALA A 127 5.51 9.69 -8.19
N ASP A 128 5.05 8.77 -7.36
CA ASP A 128 5.91 7.79 -6.68
C ASP A 128 6.59 6.84 -7.67
N HIS A 129 5.85 6.33 -8.65
CA HIS A 129 6.41 5.47 -9.69
C HIS A 129 7.50 6.19 -10.51
N ALA A 130 7.27 7.44 -10.89
CA ALA A 130 8.25 8.27 -11.59
C ALA A 130 9.50 8.53 -10.75
N ARG A 131 9.36 8.80 -9.44
CA ARG A 131 10.46 9.01 -8.51
C ARG A 131 11.30 7.73 -8.32
N VAL A 132 10.65 6.59 -8.09
CA VAL A 132 11.31 5.30 -7.90
C VAL A 132 12.04 4.88 -9.17
N THR A 133 11.42 5.05 -10.35
CA THR A 133 12.06 4.73 -11.63
C THR A 133 13.31 5.58 -11.85
N ALA A 134 13.23 6.89 -11.59
CA ALA A 134 14.38 7.79 -11.73
C ALA A 134 15.51 7.48 -10.72
N ALA A 135 15.16 7.15 -9.48
CA ALA A 135 16.13 6.73 -8.47
C ALA A 135 16.80 5.39 -8.84
N GLY A 136 16.04 4.45 -9.41
CA GLY A 136 16.55 3.18 -9.94
C GLY A 136 17.51 3.37 -11.12
N GLU A 137 17.15 4.21 -12.09
CA GLU A 137 18.03 4.56 -13.23
C GLU A 137 19.34 5.20 -12.73
N ALA A 138 19.28 6.12 -11.76
CA ALA A 138 20.46 6.76 -11.17
C ALA A 138 21.33 5.79 -10.37
N SER A 139 20.72 4.92 -9.54
CA SER A 139 21.45 3.90 -8.78
C SER A 139 22.15 2.90 -9.71
N LEU A 140 21.50 2.51 -10.80
CA LEU A 140 22.07 1.59 -11.78
C LEU A 140 23.22 2.25 -12.56
N ALA A 141 23.10 3.54 -12.88
CA ALA A 141 24.20 4.30 -13.47
C ALA A 141 25.39 4.39 -12.50
N GLN A 142 25.16 4.71 -11.23
CA GLN A 142 26.22 4.75 -10.21
C GLN A 142 26.89 3.40 -9.99
N ALA A 143 26.14 2.31 -9.93
CA ALA A 143 26.68 0.96 -9.81
C ALA A 143 27.54 0.58 -11.02
N LYS A 144 27.12 0.94 -12.23
CA LYS A 144 27.91 0.74 -13.46
C LYS A 144 29.20 1.54 -13.44
N SER A 145 29.15 2.84 -13.10
CA SER A 145 30.33 3.69 -13.00
C SER A 145 31.31 3.19 -11.94
N ALA A 146 30.84 2.77 -10.77
CA ALA A 146 31.67 2.18 -9.72
C ALA A 146 32.30 0.85 -10.17
N SER A 147 31.53 -0.01 -10.84
CA SER A 147 32.04 -1.28 -11.39
C SER A 147 33.08 -1.06 -12.49
N GLU A 148 32.88 -0.04 -13.33
CA GLU A 148 33.83 0.32 -14.37
C GLU A 148 35.10 0.93 -13.77
N ALA A 149 34.99 1.80 -12.76
CA ALA A 149 36.13 2.32 -12.02
C ALA A 149 36.92 1.21 -11.32
N ALA A 150 36.25 0.25 -10.67
CA ALA A 150 36.88 -0.92 -10.08
C ALA A 150 37.58 -1.78 -11.15
N ARG A 151 36.95 -2.03 -12.29
CA ARG A 151 37.58 -2.73 -13.43
C ARG A 151 38.82 -2.01 -13.95
N ARG A 152 38.78 -0.68 -14.06
CA ARG A 152 39.93 0.13 -14.48
C ARG A 152 41.07 0.01 -13.48
N LEU A 153 40.80 0.14 -12.18
CA LEU A 153 41.79 -0.03 -11.13
C LEU A 153 42.40 -1.44 -11.12
N MET A 154 41.59 -2.50 -11.30
CA MET A 154 42.08 -3.88 -11.39
C MET A 154 42.98 -4.08 -12.63
N ASN A 155 42.59 -3.53 -13.79
CA ASN A 155 43.39 -3.63 -15.00
C ASN A 155 44.70 -2.82 -14.92
N ASP A 156 44.68 -1.64 -14.29
CA ASP A 156 45.87 -0.82 -14.08
C ASP A 156 46.82 -1.46 -13.05
N ALA A 157 46.29 -2.08 -11.99
CA ALA A 157 47.07 -2.89 -11.06
C ALA A 157 47.71 -4.10 -11.75
N ALA A 158 46.97 -4.79 -12.62
CA ALA A 158 47.49 -5.91 -13.41
C ALA A 158 48.59 -5.46 -14.40
N LYS A 159 48.46 -4.28 -15.02
CA LYS A 159 49.48 -3.71 -15.91
C LYS A 159 50.74 -3.27 -15.17
N LYS A 160 50.61 -2.63 -13.99
CA LYS A 160 51.76 -2.23 -13.16
C LYS A 160 52.54 -3.42 -12.61
N HIS A 161 51.88 -4.55 -12.33
CA HIS A 161 52.57 -5.79 -11.94
C HIS A 161 53.34 -6.48 -13.09
N GLY A 162 53.10 -6.10 -14.35
CA GLY A 162 53.78 -6.68 -15.51
C GLY A 162 55.12 -6.04 -15.89
N ASP A 163 55.50 -4.90 -15.29
CA ASP A 163 56.63 -4.06 -15.76
C ASP A 163 57.72 -3.80 -14.69
N SER A 164 57.69 -4.47 -13.54
CA SER A 164 58.73 -4.33 -12.50
C SER A 164 59.35 -5.68 -12.16
N GLY A 165 60.32 -6.07 -12.98
CA GLY A 165 60.92 -7.39 -13.04
C GLY A 165 61.97 -7.76 -12.00
N ASP A 166 62.14 -7.05 -10.86
CA ASP A 166 63.23 -7.43 -9.92
C ASP A 166 62.93 -7.31 -8.42
N ALA A 167 61.75 -6.84 -8.00
CA ALA A 167 61.35 -6.80 -6.58
C ALA A 167 60.37 -7.92 -6.15
N SER A 168 59.89 -8.73 -7.11
CA SER A 168 58.64 -9.50 -6.96
C SER A 168 58.77 -10.87 -6.27
N LYS A 169 59.97 -11.41 -6.03
CA LYS A 169 60.09 -12.77 -5.44
C LYS A 169 59.84 -12.81 -3.93
N GLN A 170 60.18 -11.75 -3.20
CA GLN A 170 60.03 -11.71 -1.74
C GLN A 170 58.60 -11.29 -1.33
N ASP A 171 57.94 -10.45 -2.13
CA ASP A 171 56.58 -9.98 -1.88
C ASP A 171 55.52 -11.01 -2.31
N ASN A 172 55.73 -11.76 -3.40
CA ASN A 172 54.81 -12.84 -3.80
C ASN A 172 54.75 -13.98 -2.78
N THR A 173 55.87 -14.33 -2.15
CA THR A 173 55.88 -15.43 -1.16
C THR A 173 55.12 -15.03 0.11
N ALA A 174 55.28 -13.80 0.58
CA ALA A 174 54.50 -13.25 1.69
C ALA A 174 53.00 -13.19 1.37
N LEU A 175 52.62 -12.67 0.19
CA LEU A 175 51.22 -12.59 -0.25
C LEU A 175 50.58 -13.97 -0.46
N LEU A 176 51.34 -14.96 -0.93
CA LEU A 176 50.86 -16.34 -1.05
C LEU A 176 50.61 -16.96 0.33
N THR A 177 51.49 -16.73 1.30
CA THR A 177 51.29 -17.21 2.68
C THR A 177 50.10 -16.55 3.35
N GLU A 178 49.89 -15.25 3.13
CA GLU A 178 48.74 -14.52 3.67
C GLU A 178 47.42 -14.97 3.02
N ARG A 179 47.43 -15.20 1.70
CA ARG A 179 46.28 -15.77 0.97
C ARG A 179 45.91 -17.16 1.50
N ASP A 180 46.90 -18.02 1.73
CA ASP A 180 46.66 -19.37 2.22
C ASP A 180 46.21 -19.37 3.69
N ALA A 181 46.74 -18.46 4.51
CA ALA A 181 46.26 -18.22 5.86
C ALA A 181 44.81 -17.69 5.90
N LEU A 182 44.46 -16.76 4.99
CA LEU A 182 43.10 -16.22 4.87
C LEU A 182 42.11 -17.28 4.37
N LYS A 183 42.51 -18.13 3.41
CA LYS A 183 41.70 -19.28 2.98
C LYS A 183 41.48 -20.28 4.11
N ALA A 184 42.52 -20.59 4.89
CA ALA A 184 42.38 -21.47 6.04
C ALA A 184 41.43 -20.88 7.10
N LYS A 185 41.50 -19.56 7.36
CA LYS A 185 40.57 -18.87 8.25
C LYS A 185 39.13 -18.90 7.72
N LEU A 186 38.93 -18.69 6.42
CA LEU A 186 37.61 -18.70 5.80
C LEU A 186 36.97 -20.09 5.85
N GLU A 187 37.74 -21.15 5.59
CA GLU A 187 37.26 -22.53 5.72
C GLU A 187 36.95 -22.87 7.18
N ALA A 188 37.79 -22.46 8.12
CA ALA A 188 37.54 -22.65 9.55
C ALA A 188 36.26 -21.93 10.03
N GLU A 189 36.05 -20.69 9.59
CA GLU A 189 34.85 -19.91 9.91
C GLU A 189 33.59 -20.52 9.26
N SER A 190 33.70 -20.97 8.01
CA SER A 190 32.63 -21.67 7.28
C SER A 190 32.20 -22.95 8.00
N ILE A 191 33.15 -23.76 8.46
CA ILE A 191 32.89 -24.98 9.23
C ILE A 191 32.27 -24.64 10.60
N ALA A 192 32.80 -23.63 11.30
CA ALA A 192 32.26 -23.17 12.58
C ALA A 192 30.82 -22.67 12.44
N ARG A 193 30.52 -21.92 11.37
CA ARG A 193 29.19 -21.42 11.05
C ARG A 193 28.21 -22.56 10.76
N LYS A 194 28.59 -23.54 9.93
CA LYS A 194 27.76 -24.73 9.68
C LYS A 194 27.48 -25.51 10.96
N SER A 195 28.47 -25.66 11.84
CA SER A 195 28.28 -26.29 13.14
C SER A 195 27.32 -25.49 14.04
N ALA A 196 27.41 -24.17 14.04
CA ALA A 196 26.50 -23.29 14.78
C ALA A 196 25.06 -23.34 14.24
N GLU A 197 24.88 -23.33 12.92
CA GLU A 197 23.56 -23.48 12.28
C GLU A 197 22.92 -24.83 12.65
N ASN A 198 23.68 -25.94 12.59
CA ASN A 198 23.18 -27.25 13.02
C ASN A 198 22.80 -27.29 14.51
N LYS A 199 23.55 -26.61 15.38
CA LYS A 199 23.21 -26.50 16.81
C LYS A 199 21.95 -25.68 17.04
N LEU A 200 21.76 -24.59 16.29
CA LEU A 200 20.54 -23.78 16.37
C LEU A 200 19.31 -24.58 15.94
N ASP A 201 19.40 -25.34 14.84
CA ASP A 201 18.31 -26.20 14.40
C ASP A 201 18.00 -27.32 15.41
N ALA A 202 19.02 -27.90 16.05
CA ALA A 202 18.85 -28.86 17.12
C ALA A 202 18.16 -28.25 18.35
N ILE A 203 18.58 -27.07 18.79
CA ILE A 203 17.96 -26.33 19.90
C ILE A 203 16.51 -25.98 19.58
N LYS A 204 16.23 -25.55 18.35
CA LYS A 204 14.86 -25.24 17.91
C LYS A 204 13.94 -26.46 17.99
N LYS A 205 14.40 -27.61 17.48
CA LYS A 205 13.64 -28.88 17.58
C LYS A 205 13.42 -29.31 19.03
N GLN A 206 14.43 -29.16 19.88
CA GLN A 206 14.30 -29.44 21.31
C GLN A 206 13.29 -28.50 21.97
N ALA A 207 13.35 -27.20 21.70
CA ALA A 207 12.40 -26.22 22.23
C ALA A 207 10.96 -26.51 21.78
N GLU A 208 10.74 -26.89 20.51
CA GLU A 208 9.44 -27.30 20.00
C GLU A 208 8.92 -28.58 20.68
N GLN A 209 9.79 -29.56 20.95
CA GLN A 209 9.43 -30.76 21.72
C GLN A 209 9.07 -30.41 23.16
N THR A 210 9.87 -29.61 23.84
CA THR A 210 9.60 -29.17 25.22
C THR A 210 8.29 -28.38 25.32
N ALA A 211 8.00 -27.50 24.35
CA ALA A 211 6.74 -26.77 24.30
C ALA A 211 5.54 -27.71 24.18
N LYS A 212 5.62 -28.74 23.31
CA LYS A 212 4.55 -29.74 23.16
C LYS A 212 4.34 -30.56 24.44
N GLU A 213 5.41 -31.00 25.09
CA GLU A 213 5.31 -31.72 26.36
C GLU A 213 4.75 -30.83 27.47
N TYR A 214 5.12 -29.54 27.51
CA TYR A 214 4.56 -28.57 28.44
C TYR A 214 3.05 -28.38 28.23
N ASP A 215 2.59 -28.20 26.99
CA ASP A 215 1.18 -28.07 26.65
C ASP A 215 0.38 -29.33 27.04
N ARG A 216 0.97 -30.51 26.78
CA ARG A 216 0.38 -31.80 27.16
C ARG A 216 0.23 -31.93 28.67
N VAL A 217 1.30 -31.67 29.43
CA VAL A 217 1.28 -31.75 30.91
C VAL A 217 0.31 -30.72 31.48
N SER A 218 0.29 -29.50 30.94
CA SER A 218 -0.67 -28.47 31.33
C SER A 218 -2.13 -28.94 31.11
N ALA A 219 -2.41 -29.60 29.97
CA ALA A 219 -3.72 -30.16 29.70
C ALA A 219 -4.07 -31.33 30.65
N GLU A 220 -3.11 -32.20 30.98
CA GLU A 220 -3.28 -33.26 31.98
C GLU A 220 -3.55 -32.68 33.38
N CYS A 221 -2.80 -31.67 33.82
CA CYS A 221 -3.04 -30.94 35.07
C CYS A 221 -4.43 -30.29 35.10
N GLN A 222 -4.87 -29.66 34.02
CA GLN A 222 -6.21 -29.08 33.93
C GLN A 222 -7.31 -30.14 34.01
N LYS A 223 -7.13 -31.31 33.37
CA LYS A 223 -8.07 -32.43 33.46
C LYS A 223 -8.15 -32.97 34.89
N LEU A 224 -7.02 -33.26 35.51
CA LEU A 224 -6.96 -33.72 36.90
C LEU A 224 -7.58 -32.70 37.87
N GLN A 225 -7.36 -31.40 37.64
CA GLN A 225 -7.96 -30.35 38.48
C GLN A 225 -9.49 -30.27 38.30
N ARG A 226 -10.01 -30.49 37.09
CA ARG A 226 -11.46 -30.61 36.84
C ARG A 226 -12.05 -31.86 37.49
N GLU A 227 -11.38 -33.00 37.39
CA GLU A 227 -11.80 -34.26 38.03
C GLU A 227 -11.79 -34.14 39.56
N LEU A 228 -10.75 -33.54 40.14
CA LEU A 228 -10.71 -33.22 41.57
C LEU A 228 -11.82 -32.26 41.96
N THR A 229 -12.08 -31.21 41.19
CA THR A 229 -13.18 -30.27 41.50
C THR A 229 -14.54 -30.96 41.41
N ALA A 230 -14.74 -31.87 40.45
CA ALA A 230 -15.96 -32.67 40.33
C ALA A 230 -16.12 -33.69 41.46
N LEU A 231 -15.02 -34.29 41.95
CA LEU A 231 -15.01 -35.21 43.09
C LEU A 231 -15.16 -34.51 44.44
N THR A 232 -14.70 -33.25 44.54
CA THR A 232 -14.75 -32.46 45.79
C THR A 232 -15.98 -31.53 45.84
N GLY A 233 -16.78 -31.48 44.76
CA GLY A 233 -17.83 -30.48 44.53
C GLY A 233 -19.17 -31.06 44.10
N ASP A 234 -19.71 -32.02 44.87
CA ASP A 234 -21.15 -32.25 45.02
C ASP A 234 -21.43 -32.58 46.49
N GLY A 235 -21.38 -31.54 47.33
CA GLY A 235 -21.46 -31.66 48.77
C GLY A 235 -21.91 -30.39 49.48
N GLY A 236 -22.69 -29.54 48.82
CA GLY A 236 -23.31 -28.41 49.50
C GLY A 236 -23.86 -27.32 48.60
N ASP A 237 -25.03 -27.55 47.99
CA ASP A 237 -26.04 -26.49 48.00
C ASP A 237 -27.47 -27.02 47.84
N LYS A 238 -28.14 -27.28 48.98
CA LYS A 238 -29.60 -27.29 49.13
C LYS A 238 -29.95 -26.93 50.57
N LYS A 239 -30.20 -25.64 50.84
CA LYS A 239 -31.37 -25.15 51.62
C LYS A 239 -31.37 -23.63 51.82
N LYS A 240 -32.38 -22.99 51.22
CA LYS A 240 -33.19 -21.81 51.58
C LYS A 240 -33.84 -21.38 50.26
N ASP A 241 -35.09 -21.70 49.93
CA ASP A 241 -36.31 -21.82 50.74
C ASP A 241 -37.09 -23.13 50.50
#